data_AF-A0A318KSL7-F1
#
_entry.id   AF-A0A318KSL7-F1
#
_cell.length_a   1.000
_cell.length_b   1.000
_cell.length_c   1.000
_cell.angle_alpha   90.00
_cell.angle_beta   90.00
_cell.angle_gamma   90.00
#
_symmetry.space_group_name_H-M   'P 1'
#
loop_
_entity.id
_entity.type
_entity.pdbx_description
1 polymer ?
#
loop_
_entity_poly.entity_id
_entity_poly.type
_entity_poly.pdbx_seq_one_letter_code
_entity_poly.pdbx_strand_id
1 'polypeptide(L)'
;MEKIRVFVDNVFSGLPKTKEVIDMKRDILSNMEEHYLELIKQGKDEDSAFGIVVSEFGSIEDIRRELNLDEILYNESNLPIDEDNPMISYFQRKFRNGIIAGVVCCIIGVFGTAVIYEIFYYNYLVEAMQIAWFSVFVCIGVILFIYWGMEKDRFEKSCGSLNGMEAFQEAPMKNKKMKGIINGILWQLTVLIYLLMGFFMGLWHPGWIIFIISAIISSVINAFL
;
A
#
# COMPACT_ATOMS: atom_id res chain seq x y z
N MET A 1 2.60 -35.14 -15.44
CA MET A 1 1.44 -34.68 -14.64
C MET A 1 1.76 -33.44 -13.80
N GLU A 2 2.76 -33.47 -12.90
CA GLU A 2 3.04 -32.33 -12.00
C GLU A 2 3.44 -31.02 -12.73
N LYS A 3 4.16 -31.13 -13.85
CA LYS A 3 4.54 -29.97 -14.69
C LYS A 3 3.33 -29.19 -15.23
N ILE A 4 2.25 -29.87 -15.61
CA ILE A 4 1.02 -29.25 -16.13
C ILE A 4 0.28 -28.52 -15.02
N ARG A 5 0.16 -29.17 -13.86
CA ARG A 5 -0.49 -28.55 -12.70
C ARG A 5 0.23 -27.28 -12.26
N VAL A 6 1.57 -27.30 -12.20
CA VAL A 6 2.38 -26.10 -11.89
C VAL A 6 2.19 -25.01 -12.95
N PHE A 7 2.13 -25.36 -14.23
CA PHE A 7 1.88 -24.39 -15.30
C PHE A 7 0.51 -23.71 -15.14
N VAL A 8 -0.56 -24.50 -14.99
CA VAL A 8 -1.92 -23.99 -14.81
C VAL A 8 -2.04 -23.18 -13.52
N ASP A 9 -1.43 -23.64 -12.42
CA ASP A 9 -1.40 -22.88 -11.16
C ASP A 9 -0.73 -21.52 -11.33
N ASN A 10 0.34 -21.43 -12.12
CA ASN A 10 1.01 -20.16 -12.43
C ASN A 10 0.13 -19.25 -13.29
N VAL A 11 -0.56 -19.78 -14.31
CA VAL A 11 -1.51 -19.02 -15.15
C VAL A 11 -2.60 -18.37 -14.29
N PHE A 12 -3.13 -19.12 -13.33
CA PHE A 12 -4.23 -18.70 -12.46
C PHE A 12 -3.77 -18.02 -11.15
N SER A 13 -2.47 -17.87 -10.92
CA SER A 13 -1.91 -17.36 -9.65
C SER A 13 -2.29 -15.91 -9.35
N GLY A 14 -2.54 -15.11 -10.39
CA GLY A 14 -2.92 -13.70 -10.29
C GLY A 14 -4.43 -13.44 -10.36
N LEU A 15 -5.26 -14.49 -10.38
CA LEU A 15 -6.71 -14.37 -10.56
C LEU A 15 -7.48 -14.48 -9.23
N PRO A 16 -8.61 -13.78 -9.09
CA PRO A 16 -9.44 -13.86 -7.90
C PRO A 16 -10.01 -15.28 -7.76
N LYS A 17 -10.09 -15.77 -6.51
CA LYS A 17 -10.57 -17.12 -6.21
C LYS A 17 -12.10 -17.19 -6.18
N THR A 18 -12.75 -16.70 -7.23
CA THR A 18 -14.20 -16.83 -7.39
C THR A 18 -14.56 -18.24 -7.82
N LYS A 19 -15.81 -18.65 -7.60
CA LYS A 19 -16.30 -19.97 -7.99
C LYS A 19 -16.12 -20.21 -9.49
N GLU A 20 -16.40 -19.18 -10.30
CA GLU A 20 -16.28 -19.22 -11.76
C GLU A 20 -14.82 -19.42 -12.22
N VAL A 21 -13.86 -18.70 -11.62
CA VAL A 21 -12.42 -18.86 -11.92
C VAL A 21 -11.90 -20.24 -11.51
N ILE A 22 -12.39 -20.78 -10.39
CA ILE A 22 -12.02 -22.12 -9.93
C ILE A 22 -12.56 -23.19 -10.89
N ASP A 23 -13.79 -23.03 -11.36
CA ASP A 23 -14.42 -23.94 -12.31
C ASP A 23 -13.67 -23.89 -13.67
N MET A 24 -13.36 -22.70 -14.19
CA MET A 24 -12.55 -22.54 -15.41
C MET A 24 -11.16 -23.15 -15.28
N LYS A 25 -10.48 -22.94 -14.14
CA LYS A 25 -9.17 -23.55 -13.87
C LYS A 25 -9.24 -25.07 -13.94
N ARG A 26 -10.28 -25.66 -13.35
CA ARG A 26 -10.46 -27.12 -13.32
C ARG A 26 -10.67 -27.66 -14.72
N ASP A 27 -11.47 -26.98 -15.54
CA ASP A 27 -11.78 -27.41 -16.90
C ASP A 27 -10.54 -27.34 -17.81
N ILE A 28 -9.75 -26.25 -17.73
CA ILE A 28 -8.48 -26.15 -18.48
C ILE A 28 -7.48 -27.21 -18.02
N LEU A 29 -7.34 -27.42 -16.71
CA LEU A 29 -6.43 -28.44 -16.17
C LEU A 29 -6.80 -29.84 -16.69
N SER A 30 -8.10 -30.17 -16.71
CA SER A 30 -8.59 -31.46 -17.20
C SER A 30 -8.26 -31.65 -18.68
N ASN A 31 -8.52 -30.65 -19.52
CA ASN A 31 -8.22 -30.73 -20.95
C ASN A 31 -6.71 -30.87 -21.21
N MET A 32 -5.87 -30.08 -20.53
CA MET A 32 -4.41 -30.18 -20.70
C MET A 32 -3.86 -31.54 -20.25
N GLU A 33 -4.37 -32.09 -19.14
CA GLU A 33 -3.98 -33.42 -18.66
C GLU A 33 -4.39 -34.54 -19.64
N GLU A 34 -5.58 -34.43 -20.24
CA GLU A 34 -6.08 -35.42 -21.22
C GLU A 34 -5.21 -35.46 -22.48
N HIS A 35 -4.94 -34.30 -23.09
CA HIS A 35 -4.08 -34.17 -24.27
C HIS A 35 -2.64 -34.64 -24.00
N TYR A 36 -2.12 -34.34 -22.81
CA TYR A 36 -0.80 -34.83 -22.39
C TYR A 36 -0.76 -36.36 -22.31
N LEU A 37 -1.74 -36.98 -21.65
CA LEU A 37 -1.80 -38.43 -21.52
C LEU A 37 -1.94 -39.12 -22.88
N GLU A 38 -2.63 -38.51 -23.82
CA GLU A 38 -2.74 -39.01 -25.19
C GLU A 38 -1.38 -39.02 -25.91
N LEU A 39 -0.61 -37.94 -25.80
CA LEU A 39 0.72 -37.83 -26.40
C LEU A 39 1.73 -38.82 -25.79
N ILE A 40 1.63 -39.08 -24.49
CA ILE A 40 2.42 -40.13 -23.83
C ILE A 40 2.04 -41.52 -24.36
N LYS A 41 0.75 -41.80 -24.56
CA LYS A 41 0.28 -43.07 -25.15
C LYS A 41 0.76 -43.26 -26.59
N GLN A 42 0.93 -42.18 -27.34
CA GLN A 42 1.51 -42.18 -28.69
C GLN A 42 3.03 -42.39 -28.70
N GLY A 43 3.67 -42.54 -27.53
CA GLY A 43 5.10 -42.82 -27.41
C GLY A 43 6.00 -41.58 -27.46
N LYS A 44 5.44 -40.38 -27.30
CA LYS A 44 6.25 -39.16 -27.14
C LYS A 44 6.87 -39.09 -25.74
N ASP A 45 8.04 -38.48 -25.65
CA ASP A 45 8.67 -38.22 -24.36
C ASP A 45 7.90 -37.15 -23.57
N GLU A 46 8.05 -37.16 -22.25
CA GLU A 46 7.33 -36.25 -21.36
C GLU A 46 7.60 -34.76 -21.65
N ASP A 47 8.82 -34.40 -22.07
CA ASP A 47 9.20 -33.01 -22.31
C ASP A 47 8.64 -32.51 -23.64
N SER A 48 8.68 -33.33 -24.70
CA SER A 48 8.02 -33.01 -25.97
C SER A 48 6.51 -32.99 -25.84
N ALA A 49 5.91 -33.92 -25.10
CA ALA A 49 4.47 -33.95 -24.86
C ALA A 49 4.02 -32.67 -24.14
N PHE A 50 4.76 -32.24 -23.12
CA PHE A 50 4.51 -30.99 -22.42
C PHE A 50 4.65 -29.77 -23.36
N GLY A 51 5.72 -29.70 -24.15
CA GLY A 51 5.94 -28.59 -25.08
C GLY A 51 4.82 -28.45 -26.13
N ILE A 52 4.29 -29.56 -26.62
CA ILE A 52 3.18 -29.58 -27.59
C ILE A 52 1.90 -29.07 -26.94
N VAL A 53 1.52 -29.61 -25.78
CA VAL A 53 0.31 -29.18 -25.06
C VAL A 53 0.38 -27.69 -24.71
N VAL A 54 1.53 -27.20 -24.23
CA VAL A 54 1.70 -25.76 -23.94
C VAL A 54 1.57 -24.91 -25.22
N SER A 55 2.07 -25.39 -26.36
CA SER A 55 1.96 -24.65 -27.63
C SER A 55 0.54 -24.63 -28.19
N GLU A 56 -0.27 -25.66 -27.92
CA GLU A 56 -1.64 -25.81 -28.42
C GLU A 56 -2.63 -24.95 -27.63
N PHE A 57 -2.43 -24.83 -26.32
CA PHE A 57 -3.22 -23.94 -25.45
C PHE A 57 -2.82 -22.47 -25.54
N GLY A 58 -1.71 -22.14 -26.22
CA GLY A 58 -1.23 -20.77 -26.42
C GLY A 58 -0.45 -20.21 -25.21
N SER A 59 -0.08 -18.92 -25.29
CA SER A 59 0.60 -18.25 -24.17
C SER A 59 -0.37 -18.07 -23.00
N ILE A 60 0.20 -17.92 -21.80
CA ILE A 60 -0.53 -17.48 -20.59
C ILE A 60 -1.38 -16.23 -20.89
N GLU A 61 -0.86 -15.34 -21.73
CA GLU A 61 -1.53 -14.13 -22.20
C GLU A 61 -2.75 -14.40 -23.11
N ASP A 62 -2.76 -15.48 -23.88
CA ASP A 62 -3.82 -15.78 -24.84
C ASP A 62 -5.02 -16.42 -24.14
N ILE A 63 -4.78 -17.42 -23.27
CA ILE A 63 -5.80 -18.00 -22.38
C ILE A 63 -6.49 -16.90 -21.58
N ARG A 64 -5.71 -15.91 -21.15
CA ARG A 64 -6.19 -14.78 -20.37
C ARG A 64 -7.13 -13.85 -21.15
N ARG A 65 -6.84 -13.59 -22.43
CA ARG A 65 -7.72 -12.80 -23.31
C ARG A 65 -8.99 -13.57 -23.68
N GLU A 66 -8.87 -14.87 -23.96
CA GLU A 66 -10.01 -15.75 -24.31
C GLU A 66 -11.07 -15.78 -23.20
N LEU A 67 -10.62 -15.79 -21.94
CA LEU A 67 -11.48 -15.84 -20.76
C LEU A 67 -12.09 -14.47 -20.38
N ASN A 68 -11.90 -13.41 -21.18
CA ASN A 68 -12.33 -12.03 -20.86
C ASN A 68 -12.00 -11.61 -19.42
N LEU A 69 -10.84 -12.03 -18.91
CA LEU A 69 -10.45 -11.73 -17.54
C LEU A 69 -10.31 -10.23 -17.29
N ASP A 70 -9.99 -9.46 -18.33
CA ASP A 70 -10.00 -7.99 -18.26
C ASP A 70 -11.39 -7.45 -17.91
N GLU A 71 -12.47 -8.06 -18.42
CA GLU A 71 -13.85 -7.67 -18.13
C GLU A 71 -14.31 -8.19 -16.76
N ILE A 72 -13.93 -9.40 -16.36
CA ILE A 72 -14.23 -9.96 -15.03
C ILE A 72 -13.53 -9.13 -13.94
N LEU A 73 -12.25 -8.81 -14.14
CA LEU A 73 -11.47 -7.93 -13.26
C LEU A 73 -12.02 -6.49 -13.29
N TYR A 74 -12.49 -5.99 -14.43
CA TYR A 74 -13.13 -4.68 -14.55
C TYR A 74 -14.51 -4.62 -13.86
N ASN A 75 -15.30 -5.69 -13.89
CA ASN A 75 -16.59 -5.75 -13.19
C ASN A 75 -16.43 -5.96 -11.69
N GLU A 76 -15.48 -6.80 -11.28
CA GLU A 76 -15.20 -7.07 -9.86
C GLU A 76 -14.56 -5.84 -9.18
N SER A 77 -13.76 -5.07 -9.92
CA SER A 77 -13.22 -3.79 -9.46
C SER A 77 -14.24 -2.65 -9.39
N ASN A 78 -15.32 -2.74 -10.18
CA ASN A 78 -16.46 -1.85 -10.14
C ASN A 78 -17.62 -2.40 -9.29
N LEU A 79 -17.42 -3.51 -8.56
CA LEU A 79 -18.36 -3.89 -7.52
C LEU A 79 -18.47 -2.70 -6.55
N PRO A 80 -19.70 -2.25 -6.23
CA PRO A 80 -19.87 -1.22 -5.24
C PRO A 80 -19.12 -1.65 -3.99
N ILE A 81 -18.20 -0.81 -3.53
CA ILE A 81 -17.52 -1.01 -2.26
C ILE A 81 -18.63 -1.24 -1.24
N ASP A 82 -18.71 -2.47 -0.72
CA ASP A 82 -19.70 -2.82 0.29
C ASP A 82 -19.38 -1.97 1.51
N GLU A 83 -20.07 -0.83 1.65
CA GLU A 83 -19.94 0.09 2.77
C GLU A 83 -20.23 -0.61 4.10
N ASP A 84 -20.94 -1.75 4.07
CA ASP A 84 -21.25 -2.60 5.22
C ASP A 84 -20.18 -3.68 5.48
N ASN A 85 -19.08 -3.69 4.73
CA ASN A 85 -17.96 -4.59 5.01
C ASN A 85 -17.36 -4.25 6.40
N PRO A 86 -17.35 -5.21 7.34
CA PRO A 86 -16.90 -4.98 8.71
C PRO A 86 -15.43 -4.53 8.80
N MET A 87 -14.60 -4.84 7.79
CA MET A 87 -13.20 -4.38 7.74
C MET A 87 -13.08 -2.88 7.46
N ILE A 88 -13.90 -2.33 6.57
CA ILE A 88 -13.84 -0.91 6.17
C ILE A 88 -14.33 -0.03 7.32
N SER A 89 -15.45 -0.39 7.95
CA SER A 89 -16.02 0.33 9.09
C SER A 89 -15.11 0.28 10.33
N TYR A 90 -14.44 -0.86 10.58
CA TYR A 90 -13.43 -0.99 11.63
C TYR A 90 -12.23 -0.06 11.38
N PHE A 91 -11.74 -0.01 10.15
CA PHE A 91 -10.62 0.86 9.78
C PHE A 91 -10.96 2.34 9.93
N GLN A 92 -12.09 2.78 9.39
CA GLN A 92 -12.56 4.16 9.51
C GLN A 92 -12.70 4.60 10.98
N ARG A 93 -13.15 3.70 11.86
CA ARG A 93 -13.25 3.97 13.30
C ARG A 93 -11.88 4.15 13.94
N LYS A 94 -10.91 3.31 13.59
CA LYS A 94 -9.53 3.42 14.10
C LYS A 94 -8.86 4.72 13.60
N PHE A 95 -9.03 5.05 12.32
CA PHE A 95 -8.55 6.29 11.70
C PHE A 95 -9.15 7.53 12.39
N ARG A 96 -10.48 7.57 12.54
CA ARG A 96 -11.19 8.66 13.22
C ARG A 96 -10.69 8.86 14.65
N ASN A 97 -10.54 7.78 15.41
CA ASN A 97 -10.01 7.84 16.78
C ASN A 97 -8.58 8.39 16.82
N GLY A 98 -7.77 8.05 15.81
CA GLY A 98 -6.42 8.58 15.64
C GLY A 98 -6.37 10.09 15.43
N ILE A 99 -7.24 10.62 14.56
CA ILE A 99 -7.37 12.07 14.33
C ILE A 99 -7.86 12.77 15.60
N ILE A 100 -8.87 12.22 16.28
CA ILE A 100 -9.38 12.78 17.54
C ILE A 100 -8.25 12.85 18.58
N ALA A 101 -7.44 11.79 18.71
CA ALA A 101 -6.31 11.77 19.63
C ALA A 101 -5.27 12.87 19.31
N GLY A 102 -4.96 13.08 18.03
CA GLY A 102 -4.07 14.17 17.60
C GLY A 102 -4.62 15.56 17.93
N VAL A 103 -5.91 15.80 17.68
CA VAL A 103 -6.58 17.07 17.98
C VAL A 103 -6.60 17.33 19.50
N VAL A 104 -6.95 16.33 20.30
CA VAL A 104 -6.93 16.42 21.78
C VAL A 104 -5.53 16.75 22.28
N CYS A 105 -4.49 16.13 21.71
CA CYS A 105 -3.10 16.43 22.04
C CYS A 105 -2.75 17.91 21.77
N CYS A 106 -3.17 18.46 20.63
CA CYS A 106 -2.96 19.89 20.32
C CYS A 106 -3.74 20.80 21.28
N ILE A 107 -4.98 20.47 21.64
CA ILE A 107 -5.78 21.25 22.59
C ILE A 107 -5.11 21.27 23.97
N ILE A 108 -4.60 20.13 24.44
CA ILE A 108 -3.83 20.05 25.70
C ILE A 108 -2.55 20.90 25.61
N GLY A 109 -1.87 20.89 24.46
CA GLY A 109 -0.73 21.75 24.18
C GLY A 109 -1.07 23.23 24.40
N VAL A 110 -2.13 23.72 23.76
CA VAL A 110 -2.59 25.12 23.88
C VAL A 110 -3.04 25.43 25.30
N PHE A 111 -3.92 24.61 25.88
CA PHE A 111 -4.46 24.84 27.21
C PHE A 111 -3.37 24.85 28.28
N GLY A 112 -2.39 23.95 28.18
CA GLY A 112 -1.27 23.90 29.12
C GLY A 112 -0.40 25.16 29.09
N THR A 113 -0.31 25.90 27.97
CA THR A 113 0.42 27.18 27.94
C THR A 113 -0.22 28.22 28.87
N ALA A 114 -1.56 28.29 28.92
CA ALA A 114 -2.29 29.21 29.80
C ALA A 114 -2.09 28.83 31.27
N VAL A 115 -2.16 27.53 31.59
CA VAL A 115 -1.93 27.03 32.96
C VAL A 115 -0.50 27.32 33.43
N ILE A 116 0.51 27.09 32.58
CA ILE A 116 1.92 27.38 32.91
C ILE A 116 2.13 28.88 33.19
N TYR A 117 1.46 29.76 32.42
CA TYR A 117 1.53 31.21 32.63
C TYR A 117 1.06 31.61 34.03
N GLU A 118 -0.10 31.10 34.46
CA GLU A 118 -0.66 31.47 35.76
C GLU A 118 0.15 30.91 36.94
N ILE A 119 0.62 29.67 36.84
CA ILE A 119 1.36 29.02 37.95
C ILE A 119 2.73 29.66 38.17
N PHE A 120 3.43 30.04 37.09
CA PHE A 120 4.83 30.43 37.15
C PHE A 120 5.08 31.92 36.87
N TYR A 121 4.04 32.76 36.91
CA TYR A 121 4.01 34.19 36.51
C TYR A 121 5.27 35.04 36.78
N TYR A 122 5.97 34.83 37.89
CA TYR A 122 7.16 35.61 38.27
C TYR A 122 8.51 35.05 37.77
N ASN A 123 8.54 33.90 37.08
CA ASN A 123 9.77 33.28 36.62
C ASN A 123 10.14 33.74 35.21
N TYR A 124 11.40 34.17 35.01
CA TYR A 124 11.92 34.55 33.69
C TYR A 124 11.95 33.38 32.69
N LEU A 125 11.94 32.13 33.16
CA LEU A 125 11.98 30.94 32.30
C LEU A 125 10.61 30.50 31.78
N VAL A 126 9.51 31.17 32.16
CA VAL A 126 8.14 30.80 31.75
C VAL A 126 7.99 30.76 30.24
N GLU A 127 8.52 31.76 29.54
CA GLU A 127 8.43 31.84 28.09
C GLU A 127 9.07 30.62 27.42
N ALA A 128 10.26 30.21 27.86
CA ALA A 128 10.94 29.04 27.34
C ALA A 128 10.17 27.74 27.67
N MET A 129 9.59 27.63 28.86
CA MET A 129 8.79 26.46 29.26
C MET A 129 7.49 26.35 28.47
N GLN A 130 6.83 27.47 28.16
CA GLN A 130 5.62 27.49 27.34
C GLN A 130 5.88 27.05 25.91
N ILE A 131 6.96 27.57 25.30
CA ILE A 131 7.38 27.19 23.95
C ILE A 131 7.70 25.70 23.91
N ALA A 132 8.48 25.21 24.88
CA ALA A 132 8.82 23.80 24.99
C ALA A 132 7.56 22.93 25.15
N TRP A 133 6.64 23.28 26.05
CA TRP A 133 5.38 22.57 26.25
C TRP A 133 4.55 22.50 24.97
N PHE A 134 4.29 23.65 24.36
CA PHE A 134 3.50 23.72 23.14
C PHE A 134 4.13 22.90 22.01
N SER A 135 5.46 23.01 21.82
CA SER A 135 6.18 22.31 20.77
C SER A 135 6.08 20.78 20.89
N VAL A 136 6.19 20.23 22.09
CA VAL A 136 6.13 18.77 22.32
C VAL A 136 4.75 18.22 21.95
N PHE A 137 3.68 18.86 22.41
CA PHE A 137 2.32 18.40 22.15
C PHE A 137 1.92 18.56 20.68
N VAL A 138 2.37 19.62 20.01
CA VAL A 138 2.15 19.81 18.57
C VAL A 138 2.92 18.76 17.77
N CYS A 139 4.19 18.51 18.09
CA CYS A 139 4.98 17.47 17.43
C CYS A 139 4.30 16.10 17.53
N ILE A 140 3.79 15.73 18.71
CA ILE A 140 3.04 14.48 18.90
C ILE A 140 1.76 14.45 18.05
N GLY A 141 1.00 15.55 18.03
CA GLY A 141 -0.22 15.67 17.22
C GLY A 141 0.05 15.50 15.72
N VAL A 142 1.10 16.17 15.20
CA VAL A 142 1.51 16.08 13.79
C VAL A 142 1.96 14.66 13.44
N ILE A 143 2.75 14.00 14.30
CA ILE A 143 3.18 12.61 14.08
C ILE A 143 1.97 11.69 13.97
N LEU A 144 0.97 11.84 14.85
CA LEU A 144 -0.28 11.08 14.79
C LEU A 144 -1.01 11.33 13.46
N PHE A 145 -1.18 12.59 13.05
CA PHE A 145 -1.86 12.90 11.79
C PHE A 145 -1.17 12.29 10.58
N ILE A 146 0.17 12.34 10.52
CA ILE A 146 0.93 11.75 9.41
C ILE A 146 0.81 10.23 9.43
N TYR A 147 0.95 9.60 10.60
CA TYR A 147 0.83 8.15 10.75
C TYR A 147 -0.54 7.65 10.26
N TRP A 148 -1.62 8.24 10.76
CA TRP A 148 -2.98 7.85 10.38
C TRP A 148 -3.30 8.21 8.93
N GLY A 149 -2.77 9.32 8.42
CA GLY A 149 -2.90 9.70 7.00
C GLY A 149 -2.26 8.69 6.06
N MET A 150 -1.04 8.23 6.37
CA MET A 150 -0.35 7.21 5.60
C MET A 150 -1.03 5.84 5.68
N GLU A 151 -1.55 5.49 6.86
CA GLU A 151 -2.27 4.23 7.04
C GLU A 151 -3.58 4.21 6.21
N LYS A 152 -4.28 5.35 6.09
CA LYS A 152 -5.44 5.49 5.21
C LYS A 152 -5.09 5.25 3.75
N ASP A 153 -4.03 5.90 3.25
CA ASP A 153 -3.55 5.73 1.87
C ASP A 153 -3.16 4.27 1.58
N ARG A 154 -2.51 3.59 2.54
CA ARG A 154 -2.20 2.15 2.42
C ARG A 154 -3.46 1.29 2.35
N PHE A 155 -4.45 1.55 3.20
CA PHE A 155 -5.70 0.80 3.24
C PHE A 155 -6.51 0.97 1.96
N GLU A 156 -6.58 2.20 1.44
CA GLU A 156 -7.27 2.54 0.18
C GLU A 156 -6.61 1.83 -1.01
N LYS A 157 -5.28 1.86 -1.09
CA LYS A 157 -4.52 1.07 -2.09
C LYS A 157 -4.73 -0.42 -1.94
N SER A 158 -4.89 -0.94 -0.71
CA SER A 158 -5.10 -2.37 -0.48
C SER A 158 -6.51 -2.80 -0.93
N CYS A 159 -7.51 -1.95 -0.74
CA CYS A 159 -8.85 -2.16 -1.30
C CYS A 159 -8.85 -2.00 -2.84
N GLY A 160 -8.14 -1.01 -3.38
CA GLY A 160 -7.99 -0.83 -4.83
C GLY A 160 -7.17 -1.93 -5.52
N SER A 161 -6.20 -2.52 -4.83
CA SER A 161 -5.42 -3.67 -5.29
C SER A 161 -6.21 -4.98 -5.27
N LEU A 162 -7.16 -5.13 -4.33
CA LEU A 162 -8.15 -6.20 -4.35
C LEU A 162 -9.13 -6.06 -5.53
N ASN A 163 -9.38 -4.82 -5.97
CA ASN A 163 -10.15 -4.47 -7.17
C ASN A 163 -9.36 -4.71 -8.48
N GLY A 164 -8.61 -5.81 -8.59
CA GLY A 164 -8.16 -6.45 -9.85
C GLY A 164 -7.20 -5.70 -10.80
N MET A 165 -7.19 -4.36 -10.82
CA MET A 165 -6.47 -3.58 -11.85
C MET A 165 -4.99 -3.40 -11.53
N GLU A 166 -4.60 -3.32 -10.25
CA GLU A 166 -3.18 -3.10 -9.89
C GLU A 166 -2.37 -4.40 -9.79
N ALA A 167 -3.01 -5.54 -9.50
CA ALA A 167 -2.32 -6.83 -9.39
C ALA A 167 -1.71 -7.30 -10.71
N PHE A 168 -2.26 -6.81 -11.84
CA PHE A 168 -1.85 -7.22 -13.17
C PHE A 168 -0.64 -6.45 -13.72
N GLN A 169 -0.41 -5.24 -13.21
CA GLN A 169 0.65 -4.36 -13.71
C GLN A 169 1.96 -4.47 -12.89
N GLU A 170 1.98 -5.26 -11.81
CA GLU A 170 3.13 -5.37 -10.91
C GLU A 170 3.98 -6.64 -11.11
N ALA A 171 4.83 -6.63 -12.13
CA ALA A 171 6.17 -7.23 -12.05
C ALA A 171 7.18 -6.12 -12.37
N PRO A 172 8.11 -5.70 -11.47
CA PRO A 172 8.69 -6.39 -10.30
C PRO A 172 8.31 -5.74 -8.94
N MET A 173 7.52 -6.45 -8.13
CA MET A 173 6.97 -6.00 -6.83
C MET A 173 7.99 -5.54 -5.76
N LYS A 174 9.26 -5.98 -5.82
CA LYS A 174 10.22 -5.72 -4.73
C LYS A 174 10.68 -4.26 -4.66
N ASN A 175 10.95 -3.63 -5.81
CA ASN A 175 11.43 -2.24 -5.84
C ASN A 175 10.29 -1.23 -5.62
N LYS A 176 9.10 -1.46 -6.19
CA LYS A 176 7.96 -0.54 -6.05
C LYS A 176 7.46 -0.43 -4.60
N LYS A 177 7.37 -1.57 -3.89
CA LYS A 177 7.01 -1.60 -2.45
C LYS A 177 8.08 -0.94 -1.57
N MET A 178 9.36 -1.15 -1.88
CA MET A 178 10.48 -0.52 -1.14
C MET A 178 10.48 1.00 -1.33
N LYS A 179 10.30 1.49 -2.57
CA LYS A 179 10.19 2.93 -2.87
C LYS A 179 9.10 3.62 -2.06
N GLY A 180 7.91 3.01 -1.97
CA GLY A 180 6.79 3.57 -1.21
C GLY A 180 7.09 3.72 0.28
N ILE A 181 7.77 2.73 0.88
CA ILE A 181 8.16 2.78 2.30
C ILE A 181 9.23 3.85 2.53
N ILE A 182 10.27 3.89 1.68
CA ILE A 182 11.38 4.86 1.82
C ILE A 182 10.86 6.29 1.66
N ASN A 183 10.03 6.56 0.65
CA ASN A 183 9.44 7.89 0.46
C ASN A 183 8.55 8.28 1.65
N GLY A 184 7.74 7.37 2.18
CA GLY A 184 6.92 7.62 3.36
C GLY A 184 7.76 8.03 4.59
N ILE A 185 8.83 7.28 4.88
CA ILE A 185 9.77 7.59 5.98
C ILE A 185 10.47 8.93 5.74
N LEU A 186 10.88 9.21 4.50
CA LEU A 186 11.56 10.44 4.14
C LEU A 186 10.68 11.67 4.41
N TRP A 187 9.40 11.65 4.02
CA TRP A 187 8.48 12.75 4.30
C TRP A 187 8.22 12.91 5.81
N GLN A 188 8.10 11.81 6.55
CA GLN A 188 7.98 11.85 8.01
C GLN A 188 9.18 12.50 8.69
N LEU A 189 10.40 12.10 8.30
CA LEU A 189 11.64 12.69 8.82
C LEU A 189 11.78 14.16 8.44
N THR A 190 11.38 14.52 7.23
CA THR A 190 11.43 15.91 6.74
C THR A 190 10.59 16.83 7.63
N VAL A 191 9.35 16.44 7.92
CA VAL A 191 8.46 17.23 8.79
C VAL A 191 9.02 17.29 10.21
N LEU A 192 9.54 16.18 10.74
CA LEU A 192 10.13 16.15 12.06
C LEU A 192 11.32 17.12 12.17
N ILE A 193 12.25 17.09 11.21
CA ILE A 193 13.42 17.98 11.20
C ILE A 193 12.99 19.44 11.01
N TYR A 194 12.03 19.72 10.13
CA TYR A 194 11.49 21.07 9.95
C TYR A 194 10.92 21.64 11.26
N LEU A 195 10.12 20.85 11.97
CA LEU A 195 9.54 21.28 13.25
C LEU A 195 10.62 21.52 14.31
N LEU A 196 11.57 20.60 14.46
CA LEU A 196 12.69 20.78 15.39
C LEU A 196 13.49 22.05 15.06
N MET A 197 13.81 22.27 13.79
CA MET A 197 14.55 23.45 13.35
C MET A 197 13.75 24.75 13.55
N GLY A 198 12.44 24.73 13.33
CA GLY A 198 11.54 25.85 13.61
C GLY A 198 11.51 26.21 15.10
N PHE A 199 11.33 25.23 15.98
CA PHE A 199 11.19 25.48 17.42
C PHE A 199 12.51 25.81 18.13
N PHE A 200 13.62 25.12 17.82
CA PHE A 200 14.89 25.32 18.52
C PHE A 200 15.70 26.49 17.97
N MET A 201 15.67 26.72 16.66
CA MET A 201 16.50 27.73 16.01
C MET A 201 15.69 28.93 15.49
N GLY A 202 14.36 28.92 15.61
CA GLY A 202 13.49 29.98 15.08
C GLY A 202 13.47 30.05 13.55
N LEU A 203 14.00 29.02 12.86
CA LEU A 203 14.28 29.02 11.43
C LEU A 203 13.03 28.66 10.59
N TRP A 204 11.86 29.19 10.93
CA TRP A 204 10.61 28.95 10.19
C TRP A 204 10.68 29.41 8.74
N HIS A 205 11.25 30.61 8.51
CA HIS A 205 11.33 31.22 7.19
C HIS A 205 12.43 30.70 6.25
N PRO A 206 13.61 30.27 6.71
CA PRO A 206 14.57 29.55 5.85
C PRO A 206 14.37 28.03 5.88
N GLY A 207 13.67 27.48 6.87
CA GLY A 207 13.54 26.05 7.09
C GLY A 207 12.77 25.29 6.00
N TRP A 208 11.90 25.97 5.24
CA TRP A 208 11.16 25.34 4.14
C TRP A 208 12.07 24.75 3.04
N ILE A 209 13.33 25.19 2.96
CA ILE A 209 14.34 24.62 2.05
C ILE A 209 14.46 23.11 2.22
N ILE A 210 14.21 22.58 3.44
CA ILE A 210 14.27 21.14 3.68
C ILE A 210 13.26 20.35 2.86
N PHE A 211 12.08 20.92 2.55
CA PHE A 211 11.10 20.27 1.70
C PHE A 211 11.59 20.17 0.25
N ILE A 212 12.32 21.17 -0.24
CA ILE A 212 12.94 21.13 -1.57
C ILE A 212 14.01 20.04 -1.61
N ILE A 213 14.88 19.99 -0.59
CA ILE A 213 15.93 18.97 -0.48
C ILE A 213 15.30 17.57 -0.46
N SER A 214 14.26 17.36 0.34
CA SER A 214 13.54 16.10 0.42
C SER A 214 12.85 15.72 -0.89
N ALA A 215 12.28 16.67 -1.62
CA ALA A 215 11.71 16.43 -2.95
C ALA A 215 12.78 15.96 -3.95
N ILE A 216 13.97 16.58 -3.92
CA ILE A 216 15.11 16.16 -4.76
C ILE A 216 15.54 14.73 -4.39
N ILE A 217 15.70 14.44 -3.10
CA ILE A 217 16.06 13.09 -2.63
C ILE A 217 15.02 12.06 -3.06
N SER A 218 13.72 12.38 -2.96
CA SER A 218 12.64 11.50 -3.42
C SER A 218 12.70 11.24 -4.92
N SER A 219 13.00 12.28 -5.72
CA SER A 219 13.20 12.14 -7.17
C SER A 219 14.38 11.22 -7.50
N VAL A 220 15.49 11.33 -6.78
CA VAL A 220 16.66 10.47 -6.94
C VAL A 220 16.32 9.03 -6.57
N ILE A 221 15.66 8.80 -5.43
CA ILE A 221 15.20 7.46 -5.02
C ILE A 221 14.30 6.84 -6.09
N ASN A 222 13.37 7.62 -6.65
CA ASN A 222 12.48 7.13 -7.70
C ASN A 222 13.22 6.80 -9.00
N ALA A 223 14.31 7.51 -9.31
CA ALA A 223 15.13 7.31 -10.50
C ALA A 223 16.13 6.15 -10.40
N PHE A 224 16.63 5.83 -9.20
CA PHE A 224 17.69 4.84 -8.99
C PHE A 224 17.24 3.49 -8.42
N LEU A 225 16.17 3.46 -7.61
CA LEU A 225 15.51 2.20 -7.21
C LEU A 225 14.54 1.75 -8.29
#